data_AF-A0A961UFU1-F1
#
_entry.id   AF-A0A961UFU1-F1
#
_cell.length_a   1.000
_cell.length_b   1.000
_cell.length_c   1.000
_cell.angle_alpha   90.00
_cell.angle_beta   90.00
_cell.angle_gamma   90.00
#
_symmetry.space_group_name_H-M   'P 1'
#
loop_
_entity.id
_entity.type
_entity.pdbx_description
1 polymer ?
#
loop_
_entity_poly.entity_id
_entity_poly.type
_entity_poly.pdbx_seq_one_letter_code
_entity_poly.pdbx_strand_id
1 'polypeptide(L)'
;MQPIEPLPRFACPDWWERIQSGRMPMADVPLNAKKAAKAVAFFNRLRLPDLPGTPTLEKACGEWFREILCAFLASEDPATRQRLVWELLCMVPKKNS
;
A
#
# COMPACT_ATOMS: atom_id res chain seq x y z
N MET A 1 -3.05 9.10 27.32
CA MET A 1 -1.80 9.90 27.37
C MET A 1 -1.49 10.33 25.94
N GLN A 2 -1.40 11.63 25.67
CA GLN A 2 -0.85 12.08 24.39
C GLN A 2 0.67 11.87 24.42
N PRO A 3 1.29 11.42 23.31
CA PRO A 3 2.73 11.26 23.26
C PRO A 3 3.41 12.61 23.45
N ILE A 4 4.49 12.62 24.22
CA ILE A 4 5.28 13.82 24.58
C ILE A 4 6.05 14.36 23.36
N GLU A 5 6.23 13.52 22.33
CA GLU A 5 6.89 13.84 21.07
C GLU A 5 5.99 13.50 19.87
N PRO A 6 6.09 14.25 18.75
CA PRO A 6 5.37 13.92 17.53
C PRO A 6 5.85 12.57 17.00
N LEU A 7 4.90 11.72 16.63
CA LEU A 7 5.23 10.42 16.06
C LEU A 7 5.98 10.57 14.72
N PRO A 8 6.88 9.63 14.38
CA PRO A 8 7.46 9.57 13.04
C PRO A 8 6.37 9.51 11.95
N ARG A 9 6.64 10.09 10.78
CA ARG A 9 5.69 10.22 9.67
C ARG A 9 4.99 8.91 9.27
N PHE A 10 5.68 7.77 9.35
CA PHE A 10 5.15 6.45 8.99
C PHE A 10 4.81 5.58 10.21
N ALA A 11 4.70 6.18 11.40
CA ALA A 11 4.25 5.46 12.58
C ALA A 11 2.77 5.08 12.44
N CYS A 12 2.46 3.81 12.71
CA CYS A 12 1.10 3.30 12.83
C CYS A 12 0.96 2.67 14.21
N PRO A 13 0.74 3.46 15.28
CA PRO A 13 0.65 2.93 16.65
C PRO A 13 -0.56 2.02 16.87
N ASP A 14 -1.60 2.17 16.04
CA ASP A 14 -2.86 1.41 16.02
C ASP A 14 -2.84 0.23 15.03
N TRP A 15 -1.64 -0.22 14.59
CA TRP A 15 -1.50 -1.25 13.57
C TRP A 15 -2.18 -2.57 13.95
N TRP A 16 -2.18 -2.91 15.24
CA TRP A 16 -2.78 -4.15 15.75
C TRP A 16 -4.31 -4.12 15.63
N GLU A 17 -4.93 -3.00 15.98
CA GLU A 17 -6.37 -2.81 15.84
C GLU A 17 -6.77 -2.73 14.36
N ARG A 18 -5.92 -2.13 13.50
CA ARG A 18 -6.13 -2.12 12.05
C ARG A 18 -6.14 -3.53 11.47
N ILE A 19 -5.12 -4.36 11.77
CA ILE A 19 -5.07 -5.72 11.24
C ILE A 19 -6.22 -6.59 11.76
N GLN A 20 -6.62 -6.46 13.02
CA GLN A 20 -7.78 -7.17 13.59
C GLN A 20 -9.10 -6.76 12.93
N SER A 21 -9.21 -5.52 12.46
CA SER A 21 -10.39 -4.99 11.76
C SER A 21 -10.35 -5.16 10.23
N GLY A 22 -9.37 -5.91 9.71
CA GLY A 22 -9.19 -6.12 8.26
C GLY A 22 -8.75 -4.86 7.50
N ARG A 23 -8.26 -3.84 8.21
CA ARG A 23 -7.70 -2.61 7.61
C ARG A 23 -6.19 -2.76 7.47
N MET A 24 -5.62 -2.02 6.52
CA MET A 24 -4.18 -2.05 6.29
C MET A 24 -3.39 -1.53 7.51
N PRO A 25 -2.44 -2.33 8.06
CA PRO A 25 -1.66 -1.96 9.24
C PRO A 25 -0.46 -1.07 8.85
N MET A 26 -0.73 0.03 8.15
CA MET A 26 0.26 1.04 7.78
C MET A 26 -0.28 2.44 8.03
N ALA A 27 0.63 3.41 8.19
CA ALA A 27 0.27 4.82 8.31
C ALA A 27 -0.35 5.33 7.00
N ASP A 28 -1.21 6.34 7.11
CA ASP A 28 -1.80 6.98 5.94
C ASP A 28 -0.71 7.76 5.19
N VAL A 29 -0.49 7.43 3.91
CA VAL A 29 0.53 8.05 3.08
C VAL A 29 -0.12 9.02 2.09
N PRO A 30 0.28 10.31 2.04
CA PRO A 30 -0.19 11.22 1.01
C PRO A 30 0.17 10.73 -0.39
N LEU A 31 -0.83 10.63 -1.27
CA LEU A 31 -0.66 10.11 -2.62
C LEU A 31 -0.99 11.17 -3.68
N ASN A 32 -0.22 11.18 -4.75
CA ASN A 32 -0.63 11.79 -6.00
C ASN A 32 -1.69 10.92 -6.68
N ALA A 33 -2.95 11.36 -6.66
CA ALA A 33 -4.09 10.60 -7.17
C ALA A 33 -3.92 10.14 -8.64
N LYS A 34 -3.30 10.98 -9.49
CA LYS A 34 -3.06 10.64 -10.91
C LYS A 34 -2.01 9.54 -11.05
N LYS A 35 -0.91 9.60 -10.27
CA LYS A 35 0.11 8.54 -10.24
C LYS A 35 -0.48 7.24 -9.69
N ALA A 36 -1.28 7.32 -8.63
CA ALA A 36 -1.94 6.17 -8.01
C ALA A 36 -2.87 5.46 -9.00
N ALA A 37 -3.75 6.21 -9.68
CA ALA A 37 -4.66 5.66 -10.68
C ALA A 37 -3.90 4.97 -11.83
N LYS A 38 -2.79 5.57 -12.30
CA LYS A 38 -1.94 4.97 -13.32
C LYS A 38 -1.27 3.68 -12.85
N ALA A 39 -0.74 3.66 -11.62
CA ALA A 39 -0.10 2.49 -11.03
C ALA A 39 -1.09 1.32 -10.89
N VAL A 40 -2.30 1.58 -10.37
CA VAL A 40 -3.35 0.57 -10.22
C VAL A 40 -3.82 0.06 -11.58
N ALA A 41 -4.06 0.94 -12.55
CA ALA A 41 -4.47 0.53 -13.90
C ALA A 41 -3.43 -0.38 -14.58
N PHE A 42 -2.14 -0.10 -14.40
CA PHE A 42 -1.07 -0.95 -14.91
C PHE A 42 -1.04 -2.30 -14.18
N PHE A 43 -1.04 -2.29 -12.84
CA PHE A 43 -1.01 -3.49 -12.02
C PHE A 43 -2.19 -4.42 -12.31
N ASN A 44 -3.40 -3.90 -12.40
CA ASN A 44 -4.61 -4.68 -12.69
C ASN A 44 -4.55 -5.42 -14.03
N ARG A 45 -3.77 -4.92 -15.01
CA ARG A 45 -3.62 -5.55 -16.34
C ARG A 45 -2.58 -6.67 -16.37
N LEU A 46 -1.71 -6.75 -15.37
CA LEU A 46 -0.73 -7.84 -15.25
C LEU A 46 -1.46 -9.17 -15.02
N ARG A 47 -0.82 -10.26 -15.41
CA ARG A 47 -1.39 -11.62 -15.41
C ARG A 47 -0.55 -12.53 -14.53
N LEU A 48 -1.20 -13.46 -13.83
CA LEU A 48 -0.51 -14.53 -13.09
C LEU A 48 -0.37 -15.77 -13.98
N PRO A 49 0.82 -16.06 -14.52
CA PRO A 49 1.01 -17.20 -15.42
C PRO A 49 0.90 -18.55 -14.70
N ASP A 50 1.18 -18.57 -13.40
CA ASP A 50 1.25 -19.81 -12.61
C ASP A 50 -0.13 -20.32 -12.14
N LEU A 51 -1.22 -19.61 -12.50
CA LEU A 51 -2.58 -20.01 -12.17
C LEU A 51 -3.35 -20.44 -13.44
N PRO A 52 -4.20 -21.49 -13.35
CA PRO A 52 -5.08 -21.89 -14.45
C PRO A 52 -5.91 -20.72 -14.98
N GLY A 53 -5.99 -20.60 -16.31
CA GLY A 53 -6.71 -19.52 -16.98
C GLY A 53 -5.98 -18.16 -16.97
N THR A 54 -4.80 -18.07 -16.36
CA THR A 54 -3.96 -16.85 -16.32
C THR A 54 -4.75 -15.60 -15.91
N PRO A 55 -5.37 -15.58 -14.72
CA PRO A 55 -6.19 -14.45 -14.29
C PRO A 55 -5.37 -13.17 -14.21
N THR A 56 -6.05 -12.03 -14.35
CA THR A 56 -5.43 -10.73 -14.06
C THR A 56 -5.13 -10.60 -12.57
N LEU A 57 -4.09 -9.85 -12.20
CA LEU A 57 -3.86 -9.45 -10.81
C LEU A 57 -5.06 -8.69 -10.23
N GLU A 58 -5.86 -8.06 -11.11
CA GLU A 58 -7.12 -7.46 -10.72
C GLU A 58 -8.04 -8.45 -9.97
N LYS A 59 -8.16 -9.67 -10.50
CA LYS A 59 -9.07 -10.70 -9.97
C LYS A 59 -8.42 -11.61 -8.93
N ALA A 60 -7.11 -11.71 -8.95
CA ALA A 60 -6.38 -12.72 -8.20
C ALA A 60 -5.68 -12.19 -6.94
N CYS A 61 -5.54 -10.87 -6.78
CA CYS A 61 -4.88 -10.26 -5.62
C CYS A 61 -5.85 -9.42 -4.78
N GLY A 62 -5.73 -9.53 -3.45
CA GLY A 62 -6.42 -8.69 -2.50
C GLY A 62 -6.16 -7.18 -2.67
N GLU A 63 -7.03 -6.38 -2.07
CA GLU A 63 -6.98 -4.91 -2.16
C GLU A 63 -5.67 -4.33 -1.59
N TRP A 64 -5.16 -4.93 -0.51
CA TRP A 64 -3.94 -4.51 0.18
C TRP A 64 -2.70 -4.42 -0.73
N PHE A 65 -2.60 -5.22 -1.78
CA PHE A 65 -1.51 -5.13 -2.75
C PHE A 65 -1.48 -3.75 -3.44
N ARG A 66 -2.66 -3.22 -3.76
CA ARG A 66 -2.81 -1.92 -4.42
C ARG A 66 -2.51 -0.79 -3.45
N GLU A 67 -2.87 -0.94 -2.18
CA GLU A 67 -2.54 0.04 -1.15
C GLU A 67 -1.02 0.19 -0.99
N ILE A 68 -0.27 -0.91 -0.89
CA ILE A 68 1.20 -0.88 -0.83
C ILE A 68 1.80 -0.34 -2.12
N LEU A 69 1.29 -0.79 -3.28
CA LEU A 69 1.74 -0.31 -4.59
C LEU A 69 1.59 1.21 -4.72
N CYS A 70 0.44 1.74 -4.30
CA CYS A 70 0.16 3.17 -4.31
C CYS A 70 1.08 3.92 -3.34
N ALA A 71 1.26 3.45 -2.11
CA ALA A 71 2.21 4.04 -1.17
C ALA A 71 3.63 4.11 -1.75
N PHE A 72 4.07 3.08 -2.47
CA PHE A 72 5.42 3.06 -3.03
C PHE A 72 5.60 3.92 -4.28
N LEU A 73 4.67 3.83 -5.23
CA LEU A 73 4.81 4.43 -6.56
C LEU A 73 4.18 5.81 -6.69
N ALA A 74 3.25 6.17 -5.81
CA ALA A 74 2.46 7.38 -5.90
C ALA A 74 2.58 8.29 -4.68
N SER A 75 3.36 7.93 -3.65
CA SER A 75 3.52 8.80 -2.49
C SER A 75 4.24 10.10 -2.84
N GLU A 76 3.65 11.20 -2.40
CA GLU A 76 4.07 12.54 -2.78
C GLU A 76 3.73 13.53 -1.67
N ASP A 77 4.71 14.33 -1.26
CA ASP A 77 4.49 15.41 -0.30
C ASP A 77 3.59 16.48 -0.94
N PRO A 78 2.44 16.82 -0.34
CA PRO A 78 1.49 17.74 -0.96
C PRO A 78 2.03 19.17 -1.10
N ALA A 79 3.02 19.57 -0.29
CA ALA A 79 3.61 20.90 -0.33
C ALA A 79 4.78 20.96 -1.33
N THR A 80 5.70 19.99 -1.26
CA THR A 80 6.94 20.03 -2.06
C THR A 80 6.86 19.25 -3.36
N ARG A 81 5.84 18.39 -3.52
CA ARG A 81 5.67 17.41 -4.61
C ARG A 81 6.82 16.39 -4.70
N GLN A 82 7.60 16.23 -3.64
CA GLN A 82 8.68 15.26 -3.57
C GLN A 82 8.17 13.86 -3.22
N ARG A 83 8.89 12.83 -3.66
CA ARG A 83 8.60 11.44 -3.30
C ARG A 83 8.81 11.21 -1.81
N LEU A 84 7.84 10.54 -1.16
CA LEU A 84 7.89 10.25 0.28
C LEU A 84 8.47 8.87 0.58
N VAL A 85 7.95 7.82 -0.06
CA VAL A 85 8.37 6.44 0.18
C VAL A 85 9.40 6.03 -0.85
N TRP A 86 10.63 5.80 -0.40
CA TRP A 86 11.76 5.39 -1.25
C TRP A 86 11.99 3.88 -1.23
N GLU A 87 11.73 3.25 -0.09
CA GLU A 87 11.88 1.83 0.17
C GLU A 87 10.69 1.32 0.98
N LEU A 88 10.36 0.05 0.81
CA LEU A 88 9.36 -0.64 1.63
C LEU A 88 9.85 -2.04 1.96
N LEU A 89 9.56 -2.49 3.16
CA LEU A 89 9.69 -3.88 3.56
C LEU A 89 8.29 -4.45 3.76
N CYS A 90 7.94 -5.48 2.98
CA CYS A 90 6.66 -6.18 3.07
C CYS A 90 6.85 -7.50 3.83
N MET A 91 6.39 -7.56 5.09
CA MET A 91 6.43 -8.76 5.93
C MET A 91 5.04 -9.39 6.01
N VAL A 92 4.76 -10.34 5.14
CA VAL A 92 3.44 -10.97 5.02
C VAL A 92 3.59 -12.49 5.10
N PRO A 93 2.72 -13.20 5.86
CA PRO A 93 2.71 -14.66 5.89
C PRO A 93 2.52 -15.26 4.49
N LYS A 94 3.10 -16.45 4.27
CA LYS A 94 2.88 -17.15 3.00
C LYS A 94 1.38 -17.43 2.79
N LYS A 95 0.94 -17.39 1.53
CA LYS A 95 -0.44 -17.62 1.08
C LYS A 95 -1.47 -16.61 1.62
N ASN A 96 -1.02 -15.41 1.98
CA ASN A 96 -1.91 -14.29 2.23
C ASN A 96 -2.08 -13.52 0.91
N SER A 97 -3.16 -13.76 0.19
CA SER A 97 -3.44 -13.16 -1.13
C SER A 97 -4.92 -12.90 -1.32
#